data_AF-A0A949UI29-F1
#
_entry.id   AF-A0A949UI29-F1
#
_cell.length_a   1.000
_cell.length_b   1.000
_cell.length_c   1.000
_cell.angle_alpha   90.00
_cell.angle_beta   90.00
_cell.angle_gamma   90.00
#
_symmetry.space_group_name_H-M   'P 1'
#
loop_
_entity.id
_entity.type
_entity.pdbx_description
1 polymer ?
#
loop_
_entity_poly.entity_id
_entity_poly.type
_entity_poly.pdbx_seq_one_letter_code
_entity_poly.pdbx_strand_id
1 'polypeptide(L)' 'MRGDQDWKALCEQVAREQDPEKLNQLVEQLNRILAKQIKGVDQLDQPLEKHESTEGSSTESNAT' A
#
# COMPACT_ATOMS: atom_id res chain seq x y z
N MET A 1 13.49 -22.03 3.38
CA MET A 1 12.70 -20.80 3.52
C MET A 1 13.33 -19.68 2.70
N ARG A 2 13.34 -19.80 1.37
CA ARG A 2 13.97 -18.80 0.48
C ARG A 2 13.04 -17.58 0.27
N GLY A 3 11.72 -17.78 0.32
CA GLY A 3 10.71 -16.73 0.14
C GLY A 3 10.60 -15.69 1.27
N ASP A 4 10.91 -16.06 2.52
CA ASP A 4 10.82 -15.11 3.66
C ASP A 4 11.96 -14.08 3.66
N GLN A 5 13.13 -14.46 3.14
CA GLN A 5 14.26 -13.54 2.97
C GLN A 5 13.99 -12.55 1.83
N ASP A 6 13.35 -13.00 0.76
CA ASP A 6 12.98 -12.15 -0.38
C ASP A 6 11.91 -11.12 0.00
N TRP A 7 10.95 -11.51 0.87
CA TRP A 7 9.92 -10.59 1.39
C TRP A 7 10.51 -9.43 2.19
N LYS A 8 11.38 -9.75 3.16
CA LYS A 8 11.99 -8.75 4.03
C LYS A 8 12.85 -7.75 3.23
N ALA A 9 13.64 -8.26 2.28
CA ALA A 9 14.48 -7.41 1.42
C ALA A 9 13.64 -6.44 0.57
N LEU A 10 12.52 -6.90 0.01
CA LEU A 10 11.61 -6.04 -0.75
C LEU A 10 10.93 -5.00 0.12
N CYS A 11 10.51 -5.34 1.35
CA CYS A 11 9.95 -4.35 2.29
C CYS A 11 10.96 -3.25 2.65
N GLU A 12 12.23 -3.61 2.89
CA GLU A 12 13.29 -2.65 3.17
C GLU A 12 13.57 -1.74 1.96
N GLN A 13 13.45 -2.27 0.74
CA GLN A 13 13.62 -1.51 -0.49
C GLN A 13 12.46 -0.53 -0.71
N VAL A 14 11.22 -0.96 -0.50
CA VAL A 14 10.02 -0.09 -0.54
C VAL A 14 10.14 1.06 0.45
N ALA A 15 10.60 0.79 1.67
CA ALA A 15 10.73 1.81 2.72
C ALA A 15 11.75 2.92 2.40
N ARG A 16 12.66 2.68 1.45
CA ARG A 16 13.73 3.62 1.05
C ARG A 16 13.52 4.21 -0.34
N GLU A 17 12.60 3.67 -1.12
CA GLU A 17 12.34 4.13 -2.48
C GLU A 17 11.54 5.45 -2.47
N GLN A 18 11.96 6.40 -3.30
CA GLN A 18 11.33 7.70 -3.43
C GLN A 18 10.76 7.92 -4.84
N ASP A 19 11.15 7.08 -5.80
CA ASP A 19 10.60 7.09 -7.14
C ASP A 19 9.22 6.40 -7.15
N PRO A 20 8.14 7.10 -7.53
CA PRO A 20 6.78 6.55 -7.48
C PRO A 20 6.55 5.40 -8.46
N GLU A 21 7.22 5.39 -9.61
CA GLU A 21 7.11 4.29 -10.58
C GLU A 21 7.80 3.03 -10.05
N LYS A 22 8.99 3.18 -9.46
CA LYS A 22 9.70 2.07 -8.82
C LYS A 22 8.98 1.57 -7.57
N LEU A 23 8.41 2.46 -6.78
CA LEU A 23 7.60 2.10 -5.62
C LEU A 23 6.42 1.23 -6.04
N ASN A 24 5.73 1.60 -7.12
CA ASN A 24 4.62 0.82 -7.66
C ASN A 24 5.09 -0.58 -8.10
N GLN A 25 6.22 -0.67 -8.81
CA GLN A 25 6.80 -1.97 -9.21
C GLN A 25 7.20 -2.85 -8.02
N LEU A 26 7.74 -2.28 -6.95
CA LEU A 26 8.13 -3.01 -5.75
C LEU A 26 6.89 -3.51 -4.97
N VAL A 27 5.86 -2.68 -4.86
CA VAL A 27 4.58 -3.07 -4.26
C VAL A 27 3.90 -4.18 -5.06
N GLU A 28 3.92 -4.15 -6.40
CA GLU A 28 3.43 -5.25 -7.23
C GLU A 28 4.19 -6.56 -6.98
N GLN A 29 5.51 -6.50 -6.79
CA GLN A 29 6.33 -7.68 -6.48
C GLN A 29 5.97 -8.28 -5.11
N LEU A 30 5.79 -7.43 -4.09
CA LEU A 30 5.27 -7.86 -2.78
C LEU A 30 3.89 -8.52 -2.94
N ASN A 31 2.97 -7.87 -3.65
CA ASN A 31 1.64 -8.41 -3.88
C ASN A 31 1.67 -9.78 -4.58
N ARG A 32 2.61 -10.02 -5.51
CA ARG A 32 2.77 -11.34 -6.13
C ARG A 32 3.29 -12.40 -5.16
N ILE A 33 4.17 -12.04 -4.23
CA ILE A 33 4.66 -12.96 -3.20
C ILE A 33 3.53 -13.29 -2.23
N LEU A 34 2.79 -12.28 -1.76
CA LEU A 34 1.58 -12.48 -0.98
C LEU A 34 0.58 -13.35 -1.74
N ALA A 35 0.25 -13.03 -2.99
CA ALA A 35 -0.67 -13.81 -3.81
C ALA A 35 -0.23 -15.27 -3.96
N LYS A 36 1.08 -15.57 -4.03
CA LYS A 36 1.59 -16.95 -4.06
C LYS A 36 1.40 -17.67 -2.72
N GLN A 37 1.51 -16.97 -1.59
CA GLN A 37 1.19 -17.50 -0.25
C GLN A 37 -0.33 -17.63 -0.04
N ILE A 38 -1.09 -16.69 -0.60
CA ILE A 38 -2.55 -16.51 -0.53
C ILE A 38 -3.28 -17.34 -1.57
N LYS A 39 -2.62 -17.99 -2.54
CA LYS A 39 -3.25 -19.09 -3.30
C LYS A 39 -3.59 -20.32 -2.42
N GLY A 40 -3.35 -20.25 -1.10
CA GLY A 40 -4.00 -21.07 -0.07
C GLY A 40 -5.09 -20.36 0.77
N VAL A 41 -5.42 -19.09 0.52
CA VAL A 41 -6.35 -18.22 1.25
C VAL A 41 -7.09 -17.30 0.27
N ASP A 42 -8.18 -17.78 -0.30
CA ASP A 42 -9.01 -17.22 -1.39
C ASP A 42 -9.60 -15.78 -1.24
N GLN A 43 -9.12 -14.87 -0.38
CA GLN A 43 -9.92 -13.70 0.04
C GLN A 43 -9.16 -12.39 0.35
N LEU A 44 -8.38 -11.82 -0.57
CA LEU A 44 -7.96 -10.40 -0.44
C LEU A 44 -8.41 -9.55 -1.64
N ASP A 45 -9.69 -9.64 -1.98
CA ASP A 45 -10.40 -8.67 -2.81
C ASP A 45 -11.02 -7.59 -1.91
N GLN A 46 -10.19 -6.69 -1.38
CA GLN A 46 -10.70 -5.42 -0.86
C GLN A 46 -10.05 -4.28 -1.66
N PRO A 47 -10.85 -3.49 -2.40
CA PRO A 47 -10.34 -2.31 -3.08
C PRO A 47 -9.85 -1.32 -2.04
N LEU A 48 -8.61 -0.83 -2.21
CA LEU A 48 -8.13 0.33 -1.47
C LEU A 48 -9.08 1.50 -1.79
N GLU A 49 -10.02 1.78 -0.89
CA GLU A 49 -10.81 3.00 -0.96
C GLU A 49 -9.85 4.18 -0.94
N LYS A 50 -9.94 5.00 -1.98
CA LYS A 50 -9.14 6.20 -2.18
C LYS A 50 -9.42 7.12 -0.99
N HIS A 51 -8.39 7.45 -0.22
CA HIS A 51 -8.46 8.55 0.73
C HIS A 51 -8.65 9.85 -0.07
N GLU A 52 -9.90 10.27 -0.23
CA GLU A 52 -10.22 11.65 -0.58
C GLU A 52 -9.99 12.48 0.70
N SER A 53 -8.91 13.25 0.69
CA SER A 53 -8.66 14.32 1.65
C SER A 53 -9.83 15.31 1.60
N THR A 54 -10.75 15.24 2.55
CA THR A 54 -11.60 16.40 2.87
C THR A 54 -10.79 17.32 3.77
N GLU A 55 -9.91 18.10 3.15
CA GLU A 55 -9.49 19.40 3.70
C GLU A 55 -10.71 20.31 3.73
N GLY A 56 -11.04 20.87 4.90
CA GLY A 56 -12.20 21.76 5.03
C GLY A 56 -12.58 22.06 6.47
N SER A 57 -11.58 22.30 7.32
CA SER A 57 -11.78 22.95 8.61
C SER A 57 -12.28 24.38 8.41
N SER A 58 -13.13 24.86 9.34
CA SER A 58 -13.65 26.23 9.51
C SER A 58 -15.12 26.43 9.10
N THR A 59 -16.04 26.22 10.03
CA THR A 59 -17.24 27.07 10.13
C THR A 59 -17.04 28.05 11.28
N GLU A 60 -16.32 29.13 11.01
CA GLU A 60 -16.49 30.39 11.72
C GLU A 60 -17.28 31.32 10.78
N SER A 61 -18.49 31.69 11.16
CA SER A 61 -19.12 32.95 10.75
C SER A 61 -20.29 33.26 11.67
N ASN A 62 -20.00 34.20 12.56
CA ASN A 62 -20.91 35.00 13.36
C ASN A 62 -21.59 36.08 12.47
N ALA A 63 -22.64 36.73 13.00
CA ALA A 63 -23.40 37.88 12.47
C ALA A 63 -24.56 37.53 11.50
N THR A 64 -25.79 38.05 11.63
CA THR A 64 -26.36 39.16 12.41
C THR A 64 -27.83 38.85 12.70
#